data_AF-A0A945I7D3-F1
#
_entry.id   AF-A0A945I7D3-F1
#
_cell.length_a   1.000
_cell.length_b   1.000
_cell.length_c   1.000
_cell.angle_alpha   90.00
_cell.angle_beta   90.00
_cell.angle_gamma   90.00
#
_symmetry.space_group_name_H-M   'P 1'
#
loop_
_entity.id
_entity.type
_entity.pdbx_description
1 polymer ?
#
loop_
_entity_poly.entity_id
_entity_poly.type
_entity_poly.pdbx_seq_one_letter_code
_entity_poly.pdbx_strand_id
1 'polypeptide(L)'
;MFTWAWWEATRGHDVGAEYEPEPWPLVVSQFPLVAAIPGLMLVFFAMLNDGRVYLAALREHGGFGSAWAHASEEAVLDRAIMFFGYLFLMIMIMLVIGQKLALPLFIFTYLIRWGSYNWRVALGYAAGGWLFLVIFYDRIMHLFWYPSWLDSWLPEMLPEWFPPWLFF
;
A
#
# COMPACT_ATOMS: atom_id res chain seq x y z
N MET A 1 33.40 -3.37 -24.96
CA MET A 1 32.76 -2.30 -25.72
C MET A 1 31.40 -2.82 -26.16
N PHE A 2 30.43 -2.83 -25.24
CA PHE A 2 29.07 -3.32 -25.49
C PHE A 2 28.29 -2.17 -26.12
N THR A 3 28.13 -2.20 -27.44
CA THR A 3 27.47 -1.13 -28.20
C THR A 3 25.96 -1.38 -28.22
N TRP A 4 25.17 -0.30 -28.33
CA TRP A 4 23.70 -0.32 -28.42
C TRP A 4 23.16 -1.34 -29.45
N ALA A 5 23.90 -1.55 -30.54
CA ALA A 5 23.57 -2.52 -31.58
C ALA A 5 23.53 -3.99 -31.10
N TRP A 6 24.30 -4.34 -30.06
CA TRP A 6 24.27 -5.69 -29.48
C TRP A 6 23.00 -5.97 -28.66
N TRP A 7 22.40 -4.91 -28.08
CA TRP A 7 21.14 -4.97 -27.33
C TRP A 7 19.92 -5.09 -28.26
N GLU A 8 19.97 -4.49 -29.44
CA GLU A 8 18.94 -4.66 -30.47
C GLU A 8 19.00 -6.04 -31.13
N ALA A 9 20.20 -6.55 -31.41
CA ALA A 9 20.39 -7.84 -32.09
C ALA A 9 20.04 -9.08 -31.24
N THR A 10 20.02 -8.93 -29.91
CA THR A 10 19.64 -10.01 -28.97
C THR A 10 18.19 -9.92 -28.50
N ARG A 11 17.45 -8.89 -28.96
CA ARG A 11 16.00 -8.79 -28.77
C ARG A 11 15.34 -9.81 -29.69
N GLY A 12 15.20 -11.03 -29.18
CA GLY A 12 14.51 -12.12 -29.87
C GLY A 12 13.16 -11.64 -30.40
N HIS A 13 13.01 -11.71 -31.72
CA HIS A 13 11.72 -11.59 -32.38
C HIS A 13 10.89 -12.85 -32.05
N ASP A 14 9.81 -12.61 -31.32
CA ASP A 14 8.53 -13.32 -31.36
C ASP A 14 8.38 -14.64 -30.57
N VAL A 15 7.80 -14.54 -29.36
CA VAL A 15 6.58 -15.27 -28.91
C VAL A 15 6.12 -14.68 -27.56
N GLY A 16 5.23 -13.68 -27.58
CA GLY A 16 4.67 -13.04 -26.38
C GLY A 16 4.37 -11.53 -26.48
N ALA A 17 4.65 -10.90 -27.63
CA ALA A 17 4.63 -9.45 -27.82
C ALA A 17 3.24 -8.84 -28.10
N GLU A 18 2.16 -9.38 -27.54
CA GLU A 18 0.82 -8.76 -27.66
C GLU A 18 0.40 -7.94 -26.43
N TYR A 19 1.19 -7.97 -25.35
CA TYR A 19 0.99 -7.10 -24.20
C TYR A 19 2.34 -6.51 -23.77
N GLU A 20 2.87 -5.57 -24.55
CA GLU A 20 3.61 -4.48 -23.92
C GLU A 20 2.54 -3.56 -23.32
N PRO A 21 2.37 -3.48 -21.98
CA PRO A 21 1.46 -2.51 -21.42
C PRO A 21 1.93 -1.14 -21.88
N GLU A 22 1.05 -0.44 -22.60
CA GLU A 22 1.34 0.90 -23.10
C GLU A 22 1.85 1.73 -21.91
N PRO A 23 3.04 2.36 -22.01
CA PRO A 23 3.59 3.09 -20.90
C PRO A 23 2.59 4.17 -20.49
N TRP A 24 2.27 4.17 -19.19
CA TRP A 24 1.26 5.07 -18.64
C TRP A 24 1.56 6.51 -19.07
N PRO A 25 0.53 7.30 -19.43
CA PRO A 25 0.74 8.69 -19.78
C PRO A 25 1.57 9.41 -18.72
N LEU A 26 2.52 10.26 -19.15
CA LEU A 26 3.51 10.89 -18.27
C LEU A 26 2.88 11.58 -17.05
N VAL A 27 1.69 12.17 -17.21
CA VAL A 27 0.95 12.84 -16.13
C VAL A 27 0.48 11.85 -15.07
N VAL A 28 0.08 10.64 -15.45
CA VAL A 28 -0.44 9.63 -14.52
C VAL A 28 0.70 8.95 -13.76
N SER A 29 1.86 8.76 -14.40
CA SER A 29 3.04 8.16 -13.77
C SER A 29 3.76 9.11 -12.80
N GLN A 30 3.57 10.43 -12.91
CA GLN A 30 4.17 11.40 -12.00
C GLN A 30 3.76 11.17 -10.54
N PHE A 31 2.50 10.84 -10.26
CA PHE A 31 2.03 10.64 -8.89
C PHE A 31 2.78 9.53 -8.14
N PRO A 32 2.87 8.29 -8.65
CA PRO A 32 3.67 7.25 -8.00
C PRO A 32 5.18 7.56 -8.02
N LEU A 33 5.71 8.17 -9.08
CA LEU A 33 7.15 8.50 -9.17
C LEU A 33 7.57 9.52 -8.11
N VAL A 34 6.74 10.52 -7.84
CA VAL A 34 6.99 11.54 -6.81
C VAL A 34 7.03 10.93 -5.41
N ALA A 35 6.28 9.86 -5.15
CA ALA A 35 6.37 9.12 -3.89
C ALA A 35 7.56 8.14 -3.86
N ALA A 36 7.81 7.45 -4.96
CA ALA A 36 8.82 6.40 -5.06
C ALA A 36 10.25 6.95 -4.96
N ILE A 37 10.56 8.07 -5.63
CA ILE A 37 11.91 8.62 -5.68
C ILE A 37 12.42 9.01 -4.28
N PRO A 38 11.70 9.84 -3.49
CA PRO A 38 12.13 10.15 -2.11
C PRO A 38 12.14 8.89 -1.23
N GLY A 39 11.17 7.99 -1.40
CA GLY A 39 11.12 6.72 -0.67
C GLY A 39 12.39 5.88 -0.88
N LEU A 40 12.83 5.72 -2.13
CA LEU A 40 14.05 5.01 -2.48
C LEU A 40 15.29 5.68 -1.88
N MET A 41 15.36 7.01 -1.89
CA MET A 41 16.47 7.73 -1.27
C MET A 41 16.52 7.47 0.23
N LEU A 42 15.38 7.55 0.93
CA LEU A 42 15.32 7.30 2.37
C LEU A 42 15.68 5.85 2.71
N VAL A 43 15.17 4.87 1.96
CA VAL A 43 15.54 3.46 2.13
C VAL A 43 17.02 3.26 1.90
N PHE A 44 17.61 3.89 0.89
CA PHE A 44 19.05 3.80 0.63
C PHE A 44 19.87 4.34 1.82
N PHE A 45 19.51 5.50 2.36
CA PHE A 45 20.18 6.06 3.54
C PHE A 45 19.99 5.20 4.79
N ALA A 46 18.78 4.68 5.03
CA ALA A 46 18.51 3.77 6.13
C ALA A 46 19.36 2.50 6.02
N MET A 47 19.42 1.90 4.83
CA MET A 47 20.21 0.69 4.59
C MET A 47 21.72 0.91 4.78
N LEU A 48 22.24 2.08 4.40
CA LEU A 48 23.62 2.45 4.68
C LEU A 48 23.89 2.61 6.18
N ASN A 49 22.94 3.17 6.93
CA ASN A 49 23.05 3.31 8.38
C ASN A 49 23.02 1.95 9.08
N ASP A 50 22.01 1.12 8.76
CA ASP A 50 21.85 -0.22 9.34
C ASP A 50 23.04 -1.12 8.99
N GLY A 51 23.56 -1.04 7.76
CA GLY A 51 24.76 -1.76 7.35
C GLY A 51 26.01 -1.36 8.15
N ARG A 52 26.16 -0.07 8.49
CA ARG A 52 27.27 0.42 9.32
C ARG A 52 27.14 -0.07 10.77
N VAL A 53 25.94 -0.02 11.34
CA VAL A 53 25.64 -0.52 12.69
C VAL A 53 25.89 -2.02 12.77
N TYR A 54 25.41 -2.78 11.78
CA TYR A 54 25.66 -4.23 11.68
C TYR A 54 27.15 -4.57 11.57
N LEU A 55 27.92 -3.84 10.74
CA LEU A 55 29.37 -4.01 10.63
C LEU A 55 30.12 -3.70 11.93
N ALA A 56 29.67 -2.69 12.69
CA ALA A 56 30.22 -2.38 14.01
C ALA A 56 29.94 -3.51 15.01
N ALA A 57 28.71 -4.01 15.05
CA ALA A 57 28.31 -5.14 15.90
C ALA A 57 29.09 -6.43 15.57
N LEU A 58 29.35 -6.71 14.29
CA LEU A 58 30.14 -7.86 13.86
C LEU A 58 31.59 -7.80 14.34
N ARG A 59 32.17 -6.59 14.40
CA ARG A 59 33.54 -6.35 14.88
C ARG A 59 33.66 -6.51 16.39
N GLU A 60 32.63 -6.13 17.14
CA GLU A 60 32.64 -6.23 18.61
C GLU A 60 32.30 -7.63 19.12
N HIS A 61 31.36 -8.34 18.49
CA HIS A 61 30.78 -9.58 19.05
C HIS A 61 31.14 -10.85 18.27
N GLY A 62 31.77 -10.76 17.10
CA GLY A 62 32.38 -11.90 16.38
C GLY A 62 31.44 -13.01 15.90
N GLY A 63 30.12 -12.88 16.10
CA GLY A 63 29.12 -13.91 15.79
C GLY A 63 27.98 -13.39 14.92
N PHE A 64 27.72 -14.05 13.80
CA PHE A 64 26.59 -13.76 12.91
C PHE A 64 25.24 -13.81 13.64
N GLY A 65 25.08 -14.72 14.62
CA GLY A 65 23.85 -14.89 15.39
C GLY A 65 23.57 -13.73 16.36
N SER A 66 24.58 -13.20 17.05
CA SER A 66 24.41 -12.08 17.99
C SER A 66 24.23 -10.75 17.26
N ALA A 67 24.93 -10.55 16.14
CA ALA A 67 24.76 -9.36 15.31
C ALA A 67 23.39 -9.34 14.61
N TRP A 68 22.86 -10.49 14.16
CA TRP A 68 21.51 -10.61 13.62
C TRP A 68 20.45 -10.37 14.69
N ALA A 69 20.60 -10.96 15.89
CA ALA A 69 19.67 -10.74 17.00
C ALA A 69 19.62 -9.25 17.41
N HIS A 70 20.78 -8.61 17.61
CA HIS A 70 20.83 -7.18 17.93
C HIS A 70 20.29 -6.30 16.80
N ALA A 71 20.65 -6.57 15.55
CA ALA A 71 20.11 -5.81 14.42
C ALA A 71 18.60 -6.01 14.27
N SER A 72 18.05 -7.18 14.58
CA SER A 72 16.60 -7.43 14.55
C SER A 72 15.84 -6.76 15.69
N GLU A 73 16.49 -6.58 16.84
CA GLU A 73 15.91 -5.97 18.05
C GLU A 73 16.00 -4.44 18.02
N GLU A 74 17.07 -3.88 17.44
CA GLU A 74 17.18 -2.44 17.15
C GLU A 74 16.41 -2.02 15.89
N ALA A 75 16.29 -2.91 14.90
CA ALA A 75 15.47 -2.62 13.74
C ALA A 75 14.01 -2.48 14.14
N VAL A 76 13.31 -1.57 13.46
CA VAL A 76 11.85 -1.37 13.56
C VAL A 76 11.08 -2.55 12.94
N LEU A 77 11.68 -3.75 12.90
CA LEU A 77 11.22 -4.93 12.16
C LEU A 77 9.88 -5.43 12.71
N ASP A 78 9.74 -5.51 14.03
CA ASP A 78 8.47 -5.93 14.66
C ASP A 78 7.32 -5.00 14.31
N ARG A 79 7.56 -3.69 14.35
CA ARG A 79 6.55 -2.69 14.01
C ARG A 79 6.25 -2.66 12.51
N ALA A 80 7.26 -2.92 11.67
CA ALA A 80 7.10 -3.03 10.23
C ALA A 80 6.28 -4.28 9.85
N ILE A 81 6.60 -5.45 10.40
CA ILE A 81 5.85 -6.69 10.18
C ILE A 81 4.40 -6.51 10.62
N MET A 82 4.17 -5.88 11.78
CA MET A 82 2.83 -5.58 12.24
C MET A 82 2.09 -4.68 11.24
N PHE A 83 2.71 -3.60 10.77
CA PHE A 83 2.12 -2.71 9.77
C PHE A 83 1.79 -3.44 8.45
N PHE A 84 2.71 -4.24 7.92
CA PHE A 84 2.46 -5.05 6.72
C PHE A 84 1.35 -6.08 6.94
N GLY A 85 1.27 -6.68 8.13
CA GLY A 85 0.16 -7.55 8.52
C GLY A 85 -1.19 -6.82 8.47
N TYR A 86 -1.26 -5.57 8.95
CA TYR A 86 -2.45 -4.74 8.83
C TYR A 86 -2.78 -4.38 7.38
N LEU A 87 -1.78 -4.09 6.54
CA LEU A 87 -2.01 -3.85 5.11
C LEU A 87 -2.59 -5.09 4.42
N PHE A 88 -2.01 -6.26 4.68
CA PHE A 88 -2.50 -7.52 4.15
C PHE A 88 -3.93 -7.81 4.62
N LEU A 89 -4.19 -7.68 5.92
CA LEU A 89 -5.53 -7.84 6.48
C LEU A 89 -6.52 -6.86 5.86
N MET A 90 -6.10 -5.62 5.62
CA MET A 90 -6.93 -4.61 4.99
C MET A 90 -7.30 -4.98 3.55
N ILE A 91 -6.36 -5.52 2.77
CA ILE A 91 -6.65 -6.06 1.43
C ILE A 91 -7.68 -7.18 1.52
N MET A 92 -7.56 -8.09 2.50
CA MET A 92 -8.56 -9.15 2.70
C MET A 92 -9.93 -8.58 3.07
N ILE A 93 -9.98 -7.55 3.93
CA ILE A 93 -11.23 -6.87 4.29
C ILE A 93 -11.86 -6.19 3.06
N MET A 94 -11.07 -5.55 2.19
CA MET A 94 -11.55 -4.94 0.95
C MET A 94 -12.31 -5.93 0.06
N LEU A 95 -11.84 -7.18 -0.04
CA LEU A 95 -12.51 -8.23 -0.80
C LEU A 95 -13.87 -8.62 -0.20
N VAL A 96 -13.98 -8.56 1.13
CA VAL A 96 -15.19 -8.95 1.86
C VAL A 96 -16.24 -7.83 1.85
N ILE A 97 -15.91 -6.66 2.37
CA ILE A 97 -16.89 -5.57 2.60
C ILE A 97 -16.84 -4.45 1.54
N GLY A 98 -15.84 -4.48 0.66
CA GLY A 98 -15.65 -3.48 -0.38
C GLY A 98 -14.68 -2.38 -0.01
N GLN A 99 -14.06 -1.81 -1.04
CA GLN A 99 -13.02 -0.79 -0.91
C GLN A 99 -13.57 0.52 -0.31
N LYS A 100 -14.83 0.88 -0.59
CA LYS A 100 -15.48 2.09 -0.06
C LYS A 100 -15.53 2.13 1.47
N LEU A 101 -15.75 0.98 2.12
CA LEU A 101 -15.83 0.86 3.59
C LEU A 101 -14.51 0.46 4.23
N ALA A 102 -13.69 -0.32 3.53
CA ALA A 102 -12.39 -0.72 4.01
C ALA A 102 -11.44 0.47 4.22
N LEU A 103 -11.44 1.45 3.31
CA LEU A 103 -10.62 2.66 3.44
C LEU A 103 -10.90 3.47 4.72
N PRO A 104 -12.14 3.87 5.05
CA PRO A 104 -12.43 4.58 6.30
C PRO A 104 -12.19 3.71 7.53
N LEU A 105 -12.41 2.39 7.45
CA LEU A 105 -12.04 1.47 8.51
C LEU A 105 -10.51 1.45 8.75
N PHE A 106 -9.72 1.50 7.67
CA PHE A 106 -8.26 1.62 7.76
C PHE A 106 -7.86 2.94 8.42
N ILE A 107 -8.46 4.07 8.01
CA ILE A 107 -8.21 5.38 8.62
C ILE A 107 -8.48 5.33 10.13
N PHE A 108 -9.64 4.79 10.52
CA PHE A 108 -10.03 4.66 11.94
C PHE A 108 -9.01 3.82 12.73
N THR A 109 -8.73 2.61 12.25
CA THR A 109 -7.80 1.67 12.89
C THR A 109 -6.40 2.27 12.97
N TYR A 110 -5.97 2.96 11.91
CA TYR A 110 -4.67 3.60 11.85
C TYR A 110 -4.52 4.71 12.88
N LEU A 111 -5.51 5.61 12.96
CA LEU A 111 -5.49 6.75 13.89
C LEU A 111 -5.52 6.32 15.36
N ILE A 112 -6.23 5.24 15.69
CA ILE A 112 -6.25 4.72 17.06
C ILE A 112 -4.93 4.03 17.40
N ARG A 113 -4.45 3.15 16.52
CA ARG A 113 -3.34 2.25 16.84
C ARG A 113 -1.96 2.92 16.75
N TRP A 114 -1.77 3.82 15.77
CA TRP A 114 -0.49 4.52 15.56
C TRP A 114 -0.58 6.01 15.84
N GLY A 115 -1.73 6.63 15.55
CA GLY A 115 -1.91 8.06 15.79
C GLY A 115 -2.21 8.44 17.24
N SER A 116 -2.50 7.45 18.11
CA SER A 116 -2.91 7.63 19.51
C SER A 116 -4.03 8.68 19.72
N TYR A 117 -4.88 8.84 18.71
CA TYR A 117 -6.01 9.75 18.76
C TYR A 117 -7.17 9.14 19.57
N ASN A 118 -7.97 10.02 20.17
CA ASN A 118 -9.22 9.61 20.81
C ASN A 118 -10.19 9.01 19.76
N TRP A 119 -10.91 7.95 20.13
CA TRP A 119 -11.81 7.21 19.23
C TRP A 119 -12.86 8.12 18.56
N ARG A 120 -13.28 9.19 19.23
CA ARG A 120 -14.21 10.20 18.68
C ARG A 120 -13.60 10.98 17.51
N VAL A 121 -12.31 11.34 17.65
CA VAL A 121 -11.57 12.05 16.60
C VAL A 121 -11.33 11.10 15.44
N ALA A 122 -10.87 9.88 15.71
CA ALA A 122 -10.67 8.85 14.70
C ALA A 122 -11.97 8.57 13.91
N LEU A 123 -13.10 8.47 14.60
CA LEU A 123 -14.42 8.28 13.97
C LEU A 123 -14.80 9.48 13.10
N GLY A 124 -14.54 10.71 13.57
CA GLY A 124 -14.78 11.93 12.78
C GLY A 124 -13.96 11.94 11.48
N TYR A 125 -12.68 11.59 11.54
CA TYR A 125 -11.83 11.48 10.35
C TYR A 125 -12.26 10.35 9.42
N ALA A 126 -12.63 9.19 9.96
CA ALA A 126 -13.12 8.06 9.17
C ALA A 126 -14.45 8.38 8.47
N ALA A 127 -15.39 9.00 9.19
CA ALA A 127 -16.68 9.41 8.63
C ALA A 127 -16.53 10.53 7.59
N GLY A 128 -15.69 11.53 7.86
CA GLY A 128 -15.38 12.60 6.91
C GLY A 128 -14.68 12.07 5.66
N GLY A 129 -13.71 11.17 5.82
CA GLY A 129 -13.03 10.50 4.72
C GLY A 129 -13.99 9.66 3.89
N TRP A 130 -14.86 8.88 4.52
CA TRP A 130 -15.91 8.12 3.84
C TRP A 130 -16.89 9.01 3.07
N LEU A 131 -17.38 10.09 3.69
CA LEU A 131 -18.26 11.05 3.03
C LEU A 131 -17.58 11.66 1.79
N PHE A 132 -16.30 12.02 1.90
CA PHE A 132 -15.53 12.52 0.77
C PHE A 132 -15.36 11.47 -0.33
N LEU A 133 -15.08 10.20 0.02
CA LEU A 133 -15.01 9.10 -0.95
C LEU A 133 -16.34 8.93 -1.71
N VAL A 134 -17.46 8.94 -1.01
CA VAL A 134 -18.77 8.79 -1.64
C VAL A 134 -19.10 10.01 -2.50
N ILE A 135 -19.03 11.23 -1.96
CA ILE A 135 -19.44 12.42 -2.73
C ILE A 135 -18.47 12.71 -3.88
N PHE A 136 -17.18 12.75 -3.60
CA PHE A 136 -16.21 13.19 -4.60
C PHE A 136 -15.81 12.06 -5.55
N TYR A 137 -15.38 10.92 -5.03
CA TYR A 137 -14.88 9.85 -5.90
C TYR A 137 -15.99 9.07 -6.58
N ASP A 138 -17.07 8.75 -5.87
CA ASP A 138 -18.17 8.01 -6.47
C ASP A 138 -19.14 8.91 -7.25
N ARG A 139 -19.63 10.01 -6.67
CA ARG A 139 -20.67 10.82 -7.32
C ARG A 139 -20.16 11.82 -8.34
N ILE A 140 -18.98 12.41 -8.15
CA ILE A 140 -18.42 13.41 -9.08
C ILE A 140 -17.50 12.76 -10.10
N MET A 141 -16.57 11.92 -9.64
CA MET A 141 -15.55 11.29 -10.49
C MET A 141 -15.99 9.96 -11.10
N HIS A 142 -17.09 9.36 -10.65
CA HIS A 142 -17.59 8.07 -11.12
C HIS A 142 -16.50 6.99 -11.13
N LEU A 143 -15.69 6.94 -10.06
CA LEU A 143 -14.63 5.97 -9.92
C LEU A 143 -15.21 4.55 -9.87
N PHE A 144 -14.61 3.63 -10.63
CA PHE A 144 -15.01 2.22 -10.62
C PHE A 144 -14.49 1.54 -9.35
N TRP A 145 -15.41 1.17 -8.47
CA TRP A 145 -15.11 0.41 -7.27
C TRP A 145 -15.15 -1.08 -7.57
N TYR A 146 -14.21 -1.84 -7.02
CA TYR A 146 -14.17 -3.28 -7.23
C TYR A 146 -15.33 -3.95 -6.48
N PRO A 147 -16.11 -4.85 -7.13
CA PRO A 147 -17.22 -5.53 -6.48
C PRO A 147 -16.71 -6.38 -5.32
N SER A 148 -17.42 -6.32 -4.21
CA SER A 148 -17.07 -7.05 -3.00
C SER A 148 -17.96 -8.26 -2.81
N TRP A 149 -17.55 -9.18 -1.94
CA TRP A 149 -18.42 -10.30 -1.62
C TRP A 149 -19.75 -9.84 -1.00
N LEU A 150 -19.73 -8.78 -0.18
CA LEU A 150 -20.92 -8.21 0.45
C LEU A 150 -21.87 -7.55 -0.57
N ASP A 151 -21.34 -7.04 -1.70
CA ASP A 151 -22.14 -6.53 -2.82
C ASP A 151 -22.96 -7.63 -3.53
N SER A 152 -22.50 -8.88 -3.47
CA SER A 152 -23.20 -9.98 -4.17
C SER A 152 -24.53 -10.40 -3.55
N TRP A 153 -24.81 -10.04 -2.30
CA TRP A 153 -26.02 -10.49 -1.59
C TRP A 153 -26.69 -9.43 -0.72
N LEU A 154 -25.96 -8.42 -0.22
CA LEU A 154 -26.56 -7.40 0.66
C LEU A 154 -27.61 -6.54 -0.07
N PRO A 155 -27.46 -6.15 -1.35
CA PRO A 155 -28.50 -5.38 -2.05
C PRO A 155 -29.87 -6.06 -2.07
N GLU A 156 -29.92 -7.39 -2.10
CA GLU A 156 -31.18 -8.16 -2.08
C GLU A 156 -31.87 -8.14 -0.72
N MET A 157 -31.10 -7.90 0.36
CA MET A 157 -31.61 -7.83 1.74
C MET A 157 -31.95 -6.40 2.18
N LEU A 158 -31.54 -5.39 1.40
CA LEU A 158 -31.75 -4.00 1.75
C LEU A 158 -33.16 -3.52 1.35
N PRO A 159 -33.83 -2.70 2.19
CA PRO A 159 -35.09 -2.07 1.83
C PRO A 159 -34.95 -1.17 0.60
N GLU A 160 -35.96 -1.11 -0.27
CA GLU A 160 -35.94 -0.31 -1.51
C GLU A 160 -35.66 1.19 -1.32
N TRP A 161 -35.92 1.73 -0.13
CA TRP A 161 -35.67 3.13 0.20
C TRP A 161 -34.21 3.42 0.61
N PHE A 162 -33.40 2.38 0.82
CA PHE A 162 -32.05 2.53 1.33
C PHE A 162 -31.04 2.67 0.19
N PRO A 163 -30.25 3.76 0.12
CA PRO A 163 -29.39 4.05 -1.01
C PRO A 163 -28.21 3.06 -1.11
N PRO A 164 -28.15 2.18 -2.13
CA PRO A 164 -27.06 1.20 -2.26
C PRO A 164 -25.71 1.86 -2.55
N TRP A 165 -25.71 3.03 -3.22
CA TRP A 165 -24.51 3.82 -3.55
C TRP A 165 -23.70 4.29 -2.33
N LEU A 166 -24.27 4.16 -1.13
CA LEU A 166 -23.63 4.51 0.13
C LEU A 166 -22.60 3.45 0.56
N PHE A 167 -22.77 2.19 0.10
CA PHE A 167 -21.89 1.07 0.43
C PHE A 167 -21.19 0.45 -0.80
N PHE A 168 -21.78 0.57 -1.98
CA PHE A 168 -21.33 -0.07 -3.23
C PHE A 168 -21.03 0.94 -4.31
#